data_AF-A0A0J6URU3-F1
#
_entry.id   AF-A0A0J6URU3-F1
#
_cell.length_a   1.000
_cell.length_b   1.000
_cell.length_c   1.000
_cell.angle_alpha   90.00
_cell.angle_beta   90.00
_cell.angle_gamma   90.00
#
_symmetry.space_group_name_H-M   'P 1'
#
loop_
_entity.id
_entity.type
_entity.pdbx_description
1 polymer ?
#
loop_
_entity_poly.entity_id
_entity_poly.type
_entity_poly.pdbx_seq_one_letter_code
_entity_poly.pdbx_strand_id
1 'polypeptide(L)' 'MLKADARAGRVLVVSLGSETSGDRRFALPAARVRAVAPVPSLTRVPGAPPALAGLANVRGAALPVL' A
#
# COMPACT_ATOMS: atom_id res chain seq x y z
N MET A 1 26.39 -0.61 1.49
CA MET A 1 25.48 -1.29 2.44
C MET A 1 25.07 -0.28 3.51
N LEU A 2 24.05 0.55 3.23
CA LEU A 2 23.63 1.63 4.13
C LEU A 2 22.48 1.09 5.01
N LYS A 3 22.76 0.85 6.29
CA LYS A 3 21.73 0.57 7.29
C LYS A 3 20.96 1.86 7.55
N ALA A 4 19.66 1.83 7.30
CA ALA A 4 18.75 2.93 7.63
C ALA A 4 18.68 3.08 9.16
N ASP A 5 18.97 4.29 9.62
CA ASP A 5 18.90 4.74 11.01
C ASP A 5 17.45 4.72 11.53
N ALA A 6 17.24 4.02 12.64
CA ALA A 6 15.99 3.92 13.38
C ALA A 6 15.82 5.09 14.36
N ARG A 7 15.88 6.34 13.86
CA ARG A 7 15.41 7.50 14.65
C ARG A 7 13.87 7.48 14.73
N ALA A 8 13.36 7.34 15.94
CA ALA A 8 11.94 7.31 16.27
C ALA A 8 11.13 8.47 15.65
N GLY A 9 9.93 8.17 15.14
CA GLY A 9 8.81 9.12 15.10
C GLY A 9 8.18 9.46 13.74
N ARG A 10 8.72 9.03 12.60
CA ARG A 10 8.12 9.38 11.29
C ARG A 10 7.01 8.39 10.89
N VAL A 11 5.83 8.92 10.60
CA VAL A 11 4.69 8.16 10.08
C VAL A 11 4.18 8.76 8.77
N LEU A 12 3.68 7.90 7.88
CA LEU A 12 2.86 8.31 6.75
C LEU A 12 1.40 8.24 7.20
N VAL A 13 0.68 9.36 7.11
CA VAL A 13 -0.75 9.41 7.37
C VAL A 13 -1.51 9.33 6.06
N VAL A 14 -2.47 8.41 5.97
CA VAL A 14 -3.36 8.26 4.81
C VAL A 14 -4.82 8.40 5.25
N SER A 15 -5.62 9.07 4.45
CA SER A 15 -7.07 9.13 4.62
C SER A 15 -7.71 8.16 3.64
N LEU A 16 -8.54 7.25 4.15
CA LEU A 16 -9.36 6.34 3.35
C LEU A 16 -10.82 6.76 3.54
N GLY A 17 -11.43 7.22 2.46
CA GLY A 17 -12.85 7.57 2.41
C GLY A 17 -13.66 6.47 1.73
N SER A 18 -14.89 6.26 2.20
CA SER A 18 -15.95 5.55 1.47
C SER A 18 -17.15 6.47 1.40
N GLU A 19 -17.90 6.44 0.29
CA GLU A 19 -19.13 7.22 0.11
C GLU A 19 -20.12 7.03 1.25
N THR A 20 -20.12 5.86 1.89
CA THR A 20 -21.03 5.50 2.98
C THR A 20 -20.47 5.69 4.40
N SER A 21 -19.15 5.86 4.58
CA SER A 21 -18.54 5.84 5.92
C SER A 21 -17.70 7.08 6.27
N GLY A 22 -17.55 8.02 5.34
CA GLY A 22 -16.73 9.22 5.53
C GLY A 22 -15.23 8.91 5.58
N ASP A 23 -14.43 9.95 5.79
CA ASP A 23 -12.96 9.86 5.78
C ASP A 23 -12.41 9.34 7.11
N ARG A 24 -11.68 8.22 7.06
CA ARG A 24 -10.94 7.66 8.20
C ARG A 24 -9.44 7.80 7.98
N ARG A 25 -8.71 8.23 9.02
CA ARG A 25 -7.26 8.41 8.97
C ARG A 25 -6.52 7.22 9.58
N PHE A 26 -5.44 6.81 8.93
CA PHE A 26 -4.55 5.73 9.35
C PHE A 26 -3.10 6.22 9.34
N ALA A 27 -2.26 5.66 10.21
CA ALA A 27 -0.84 6.00 10.30
C ALA A 27 0.02 4.74 10.14
N LEU A 28 0.99 4.79 9.23
CA LEU A 28 1.95 3.73 8.95
C LEU A 28 3.34 4.19 9.37
N PRO A 29 4.18 3.36 10.01
CA PRO A 29 5.57 3.72 10.27
C PRO A 29 6.28 4.02 8.94
N ALA A 30 6.84 5.22 8.79
CA ALA A 30 7.45 5.63 7.51
C ALA A 30 8.60 4.69 7.11
N ALA A 31 9.31 4.12 8.09
CA ALA A 31 10.36 3.13 7.86
C ALA A 31 9.87 1.82 7.21
N ARG A 32 8.56 1.54 7.25
CA ARG A 32 7.93 0.39 6.59
C ARG A 32 7.35 0.73 5.21
N VAL A 33 7.30 2.01 4.84
CA VAL A 33 6.75 2.46 3.55
C VAL A 33 7.87 2.51 2.51
N ARG A 34 7.74 1.73 1.44
CA ARG A 34 8.73 1.69 0.36
C ARG A 34 8.58 2.83 -0.64
N ALA A 35 7.36 3.19 -0.98
CA ALA A 35 7.03 4.27 -1.93
C ALA A 35 5.56 4.67 -1.81
N VAL A 36 5.24 5.89 -2.25
CA VAL A 36 3.89 6.33 -2.61
C VAL A 36 3.85 6.39 -4.13
N ALA A 37 2.85 5.76 -4.74
CA ALA A 37 2.72 5.66 -6.18
C ALA A 37 1.25 5.91 -6.60
N PRO A 38 1.01 6.31 -7.86
CA PRO A 38 -0.33 6.33 -8.43
C PRO A 38 -0.96 4.94 -8.38
N VAL A 39 -2.30 4.89 -8.40
CA VAL A 39 -3.04 3.63 -8.45
C VAL A 39 -2.71 2.89 -9.75
N PRO A 40 -2.11 1.69 -9.71
CA PRO A 40 -1.76 0.93 -10.90
C PRO A 40 -2.98 0.19 -11.47
N SER A 41 -2.90 -0.23 -12.73
CA SER A 41 -3.81 -1.23 -13.26
C SER A 41 -3.59 -2.58 -12.58
N LEU A 42 -4.67 -3.31 -12.31
CA LEU A 42 -4.63 -4.61 -11.65
C LEU A 42 -4.87 -5.73 -12.66
N THR A 43 -4.03 -6.75 -12.60
CA THR A 43 -4.25 -8.01 -13.31
C THR A 43 -5.06 -8.95 -12.42
N ARG A 44 -6.19 -9.43 -12.95
CA ARG A 44 -7.07 -10.39 -12.25
C ARG A 44 -6.36 -11.74 -12.11
N VAL A 45 -6.49 -12.34 -10.93
CA VAL A 45 -6.01 -13.71 -10.65
C VAL A 45 -7.21 -14.66 -10.57
N PRO A 46 -7.37 -15.60 -11.53
CA PRO A 46 -8.46 -16.58 -11.49
C PRO A 46 -8.42 -17.44 -10.23
N GLY A 47 -9.58 -17.64 -9.59
CA GLY A 47 -9.70 -18.48 -8.38
C GLY A 47 -9.06 -17.87 -7.12
N ALA A 48 -8.70 -16.59 -7.13
CA ALA A 48 -8.11 -15.94 -5.97
C ALA A 48 -9.11 -15.76 -4.81
N PRO A 49 -8.61 -15.68 -3.55
CA PRO A 49 -9.43 -15.33 -2.41
C PRO A 49 -10.11 -13.97 -2.58
N PRO A 50 -11.28 -13.73 -1.96
CA PRO A 50 -11.99 -12.45 -2.04
C PRO A 50 -11.18 -11.25 -1.54
N ALA A 51 -10.19 -11.49 -0.68
CA ALA A 51 -9.30 -10.47 -0.14
C ALA A 51 -8.16 -10.07 -1.10
N LEU A 52 -8.11 -10.61 -2.33
CA LEU A 52 -7.14 -10.20 -3.34
C LEU A 52 -7.85 -9.39 -4.43
N ALA A 53 -7.64 -8.08 -4.45
CA ALA A 53 -8.11 -7.22 -5.53
C ALA A 53 -7.41 -7.54 -6.87
N GLY A 54 -6.12 -7.88 -6.83
CA GLY A 54 -5.35 -8.33 -8.00
C GLY A 54 -3.84 -8.19 -7.85
N LEU A 55 -3.11 -8.31 -8.97
CA LEU A 55 -1.67 -8.08 -9.03
C LEU A 55 -1.35 -6.76 -9.73
N ALA A 56 -0.52 -5.94 -9.10
CA ALA A 56 0.04 -4.73 -9.69
C ALA A 56 1.48 -4.98 -10.16
N ASN A 57 1.83 -4.48 -11.34
CA ASN A 57 3.23 -4.42 -11.75
C ASN A 57 3.88 -3.14 -11.23
N VAL A 58 4.85 -3.27 -10.31
CA VAL A 58 5.59 -2.14 -9.76
C VAL A 58 7.07 -2.33 -10.06
N ARG A 59 7.59 -1.55 -11.00
CA ARG A 59 8.99 -1.60 -11.47
C ARG A 59 9.43 -3.01 -11.90
N GLY A 60 8.56 -3.74 -12.61
CA GLY A 60 8.81 -5.09 -13.09
C GLY A 60 8.57 -6.19 -12.05
N ALA A 61 8.17 -5.84 -10.82
CA ALA A 61 7.80 -6.81 -9.79
C ALA A 61 6.27 -6.90 -9.67
N ALA A 62 5.75 -8.13 -9.69
CA ALA A 62 4.35 -8.39 -9.37
C ALA A 62 4.12 -8.27 -7.85
N LEU A 63 3.30 -7.30 -7.44
CA LEU A 63 2.92 -7.09 -6.05
C LEU A 63 1.42 -7.35 -5.85
N PRO A 64 1.01 -8.06 -4.78
CA PRO A 64 -0.39 -8.24 -4.46
C PRO A 64 -1.01 -6.94 -3.95
N VAL A 65 -2.22 -6.65 -4.42
CA VAL A 65 -3.11 -5.61 -3.87
C VAL A 65 -4.27 -6.33 -3.21
N LEU A 66 -4.43 -6.08 -1.91
CA LEU A 66 -5.45 -6.67 -1.06
C LEU A 66 -6.67 -5.75 -0.99
#